data_AF-A0ABD2R2R0-F1
#
_entry.id   AF-A0ABD2R2R0-F1
#
_cell.length_a   1.000
_cell.length_b   1.000
_cell.length_c   1.000
_cell.angle_alpha   90.00
_cell.angle_beta   90.00
_cell.angle_gamma   90.00
#
_symmetry.space_group_name_H-M   'P 1'
#
loop_
_entity.id
_entity.type
_entity.pdbx_description
1 polymer ?
#
loop_
_entity_poly.entity_id
_entity_poly.type
_entity_poly.pdbx_seq_one_letter_code
_entity_poly.pdbx_strand_id
1 'polypeptide(L)'
;MAHGIILNSFIDLEPETIKYLQEAYNNKPKIYSIGPLTLMDKKIDDDVSQCLTWLDKQPRGSVIYISFGSGGTLSHEQIIELAIGLEMSGQRFLLVIRCPNDRIPNGTYFNNKNSTNPLDFLPIGFLERTKGLGLVLPNWAPQVQVLSHVSVGGFLTHCGWNSILESVVCGVPLIAWPLFAEQRTNAVMLIEDLKVALRLKIRDNGIVGRSEISVVVKELMEGEEGK
;
A
#
# COMPACT_ATOMS: atom_id res chain seq x y z
N MET A 1 11.56 12.85 -31.09
CA MET A 1 10.53 13.17 -30.08
C MET A 1 9.35 12.24 -30.29
N ALA A 2 8.63 11.89 -29.23
CA ALA A 2 7.37 11.17 -29.35
C ALA A 2 6.31 12.01 -30.09
N HIS A 3 5.35 11.38 -30.77
CA HIS A 3 4.22 12.08 -31.41
C HIS A 3 3.10 12.44 -30.42
N GLY A 4 3.05 11.73 -29.30
CA GLY A 4 2.12 11.93 -28.20
C GLY A 4 2.61 11.15 -26.98
N ILE A 5 2.15 11.54 -25.81
CA ILE A 5 2.43 10.87 -24.54
C ILE A 5 1.09 10.44 -23.94
N ILE A 6 0.99 9.17 -23.60
CA ILE A 6 -0.13 8.61 -22.88
C ILE A 6 0.22 8.62 -21.40
N LEU A 7 -0.62 9.26 -20.59
CA LEU A 7 -0.49 9.34 -19.15
C LEU A 7 -1.58 8.50 -18.50
N ASN A 8 -1.19 7.58 -17.63
CA ASN A 8 -2.14 6.82 -16.81
C ASN A 8 -2.59 7.67 -15.61
N SER A 9 -3.31 8.75 -15.89
CA SER A 9 -3.87 9.69 -14.92
C SER A 9 -5.11 10.35 -15.52
N PHE A 10 -5.84 11.13 -14.74
CA PHE A 10 -7.04 11.86 -15.17
C PHE A 10 -7.07 13.26 -14.55
N ILE A 11 -7.84 14.16 -15.17
CA ILE A 11 -7.84 15.60 -14.86
C ILE A 11 -8.13 15.87 -13.39
N ASP A 12 -9.13 15.20 -12.80
CA ASP A 12 -9.51 15.46 -11.41
C ASP A 12 -8.47 14.95 -10.39
N LEU A 13 -7.56 14.04 -10.80
CA LEU A 13 -6.47 13.56 -9.93
C LEU A 13 -5.28 14.52 -9.93
N GLU A 14 -4.96 15.11 -11.08
CA GLU A 14 -3.77 15.96 -11.27
C GLU A 14 -4.08 17.19 -12.14
N PRO A 15 -5.00 18.09 -11.74
CA PRO A 15 -5.54 19.12 -12.62
C PRO A 15 -4.48 20.12 -13.08
N GLU A 16 -3.68 20.64 -12.14
CA GLU A 16 -2.64 21.64 -12.43
C GLU A 16 -1.48 21.04 -13.23
N THR A 17 -1.05 19.82 -12.88
CA THR A 17 0.04 19.12 -13.59
C THR A 17 -0.37 18.81 -15.04
N ILE A 18 -1.56 18.26 -15.25
CA ILE A 18 -2.05 17.93 -16.60
C ILE A 18 -2.22 19.20 -17.43
N LYS A 19 -2.81 20.25 -16.85
CA LYS A 19 -2.96 21.55 -17.52
C LYS A 19 -1.61 22.12 -17.94
N TYR A 20 -0.64 22.16 -17.02
CA TYR A 20 0.70 22.64 -17.32
C TYR A 20 1.36 21.83 -18.43
N LEU A 21 1.29 20.49 -18.38
CA LEU A 21 1.86 19.63 -19.41
C LEU A 21 1.20 19.80 -20.79
N GLN A 22 -0.10 20.11 -20.82
CA GLN A 22 -0.83 20.37 -22.06
C GLN A 22 -0.49 21.72 -22.67
N GLU A 23 -0.29 22.76 -21.86
CA GLU A 23 0.07 24.12 -22.29
C GLU A 23 1.58 24.26 -22.59
N ALA A 24 2.42 23.46 -21.93
CA ALA A 24 3.85 23.47 -22.13
C ALA A 24 4.25 23.07 -23.56
N TYR A 25 5.38 23.61 -24.02
CA TYR A 25 6.01 23.24 -25.29
C TYR A 25 5.11 23.40 -26.53
N ASN A 26 4.21 24.41 -26.56
CA ASN A 26 3.28 24.66 -27.66
C ASN A 26 2.41 23.43 -28.00
N ASN A 27 1.95 22.71 -26.97
CA ASN A 27 1.12 21.51 -27.06
C ASN A 27 1.82 20.35 -27.81
N LYS A 28 3.15 20.27 -27.73
CA LYS A 28 3.96 19.25 -28.42
C LYS A 28 5.02 18.62 -27.49
N PRO A 29 5.04 17.28 -27.33
CA PRO A 29 4.06 16.31 -27.86
C PRO A 29 2.70 16.45 -27.18
N LYS A 30 1.62 16.00 -27.84
CA LYS A 30 0.27 16.00 -27.24
C LYS A 30 0.21 15.06 -26.04
N ILE A 31 -0.39 15.52 -24.95
CA ILE A 31 -0.57 14.73 -23.72
C ILE A 31 -2.00 14.18 -23.66
N TYR A 32 -2.12 12.87 -23.49
CA TYR A 32 -3.40 12.16 -23.38
C TYR A 32 -3.51 11.48 -22.02
N SER A 33 -4.26 12.09 -21.10
CA SER A 33 -4.60 11.53 -19.79
C SER A 33 -5.77 10.55 -19.96
N ILE A 34 -5.51 9.24 -19.86
CA ILE A 34 -6.50 8.17 -20.14
C ILE A 34 -6.75 7.24 -18.95
N GLY A 35 -6.29 7.62 -17.75
CA GLY A 35 -6.45 6.81 -16.55
C GLY A 35 -7.86 6.90 -15.93
N PRO A 36 -8.12 6.13 -14.86
CA PRO A 36 -7.21 5.13 -14.28
C PRO A 36 -7.24 3.81 -15.07
N LEU A 37 -6.09 3.38 -15.58
CA LEU A 37 -5.89 2.06 -16.18
C LEU A 37 -5.38 1.11 -15.09
N THR A 38 -6.28 0.27 -14.58
CA THR A 38 -5.99 -0.76 -13.57
C THR A 38 -6.36 -2.15 -14.09
N LEU A 39 -5.70 -3.19 -13.58
CA LEU A 39 -6.00 -4.57 -13.95
C LEU A 39 -7.10 -5.12 -13.04
N MET A 40 -8.36 -4.94 -13.43
CA MET A 40 -9.51 -5.35 -12.60
C MET A 40 -9.80 -6.86 -12.62
N ASP A 41 -9.39 -7.58 -13.67
CA ASP A 41 -9.70 -9.00 -13.85
C ASP A 41 -8.44 -9.88 -13.85
N LYS A 42 -8.24 -10.63 -12.77
CA LYS A 42 -7.33 -11.79 -12.75
C LYS A 42 -8.03 -13.01 -12.18
N LYS A 43 -7.71 -14.18 -12.76
CA LYS A 43 -8.17 -15.48 -12.26
C LYS A 43 -7.81 -15.64 -10.78
N ILE A 44 -8.80 -16.10 -10.02
CA ILE A 44 -8.71 -16.40 -8.59
C ILE A 44 -7.94 -17.72 -8.44
N ASP A 45 -6.85 -17.70 -7.69
CA ASP A 45 -6.12 -18.89 -7.24
C ASP A 45 -6.68 -19.38 -5.89
N ASP A 46 -6.29 -20.56 -5.41
CA ASP A 46 -6.83 -21.12 -4.16
C ASP A 46 -6.46 -20.27 -2.92
N ASP A 47 -5.25 -19.69 -2.88
CA ASP A 47 -4.84 -18.77 -1.81
C ASP A 47 -5.62 -17.44 -1.83
N VAL A 48 -6.04 -16.98 -3.02
CA VAL A 48 -6.95 -15.83 -3.18
C VAL A 48 -8.27 -16.13 -2.50
N SER A 49 -8.79 -17.34 -2.68
CA SER A 49 -10.05 -17.77 -2.10
C SER A 49 -10.03 -17.72 -0.56
N GLN A 50 -8.95 -18.16 0.08
CA GLN A 50 -8.84 -18.14 1.55
C GLN A 50 -8.81 -16.72 2.11
N CYS A 51 -8.05 -15.84 1.46
CA CYS A 51 -7.96 -14.43 1.83
C CYS A 51 -9.32 -13.73 1.76
N LEU A 52 -10.05 -13.90 0.65
CA LEU A 52 -11.37 -13.30 0.47
C LEU A 52 -12.39 -13.89 1.45
N THR A 53 -12.36 -15.21 1.67
CA THR A 53 -13.22 -15.88 2.67
C THR A 53 -12.98 -15.37 4.09
N TRP A 54 -11.75 -14.96 4.42
CA TRP A 54 -11.45 -14.34 5.71
C TRP A 54 -12.01 -12.92 5.79
N LEU A 55 -11.91 -12.14 4.72
CA LEU A 55 -12.47 -10.79 4.61
C LEU A 55 -14.00 -10.78 4.69
N ASP A 56 -14.67 -11.77 4.10
CA ASP A 56 -16.14 -11.95 4.15
C ASP A 56 -16.68 -12.03 5.59
N LYS A 57 -15.84 -12.48 6.53
CA LYS A 57 -16.20 -12.64 7.95
C LYS A 57 -15.96 -11.37 8.78
N GLN A 58 -15.35 -10.35 8.19
CA GLN A 58 -15.03 -9.11 8.89
C GLN A 58 -16.14 -8.07 8.70
N PRO A 59 -16.36 -7.17 9.69
CA PRO A 59 -17.25 -6.04 9.52
C PRO A 59 -16.84 -5.12 8.35
N ARG A 60 -17.82 -4.42 7.77
CA ARG A 60 -17.59 -3.43 6.71
C ARG A 60 -16.57 -2.37 7.14
N GLY A 61 -15.61 -2.06 6.27
CA GLY A 61 -14.61 -1.02 6.50
C GLY A 61 -13.72 -1.21 7.73
N SER A 62 -13.62 -2.44 8.27
CA SER A 62 -12.92 -2.69 9.53
C SER A 62 -11.49 -3.22 9.38
N VAL A 63 -11.07 -3.57 8.17
CA VAL A 63 -9.77 -4.17 7.88
C VAL A 63 -8.85 -3.16 7.22
N ILE A 64 -7.66 -2.97 7.78
CA ILE A 64 -6.57 -2.30 7.08
C ILE A 64 -5.78 -3.31 6.22
N TYR A 65 -5.61 -3.02 4.94
CA TYR A 65 -4.75 -3.77 4.05
C TYR A 65 -3.33 -3.20 4.09
N ILE A 66 -2.30 -4.05 4.14
CA ILE A 66 -0.89 -3.63 4.13
C ILE A 66 -0.14 -4.38 3.04
N SER A 67 0.41 -3.63 2.09
CA SER A 67 1.20 -4.19 0.98
C SER A 67 2.21 -3.19 0.43
N PHE A 68 3.45 -3.64 0.27
CA PHE A 68 4.56 -2.85 -0.28
C PHE A 68 4.81 -3.16 -1.77
N GLY A 69 3.78 -3.67 -2.46
CA GLY A 69 3.82 -3.99 -3.88
C GLY A 69 4.67 -5.22 -4.22
N SER A 70 5.00 -5.34 -5.50
CA SER A 70 5.82 -6.44 -6.02
C SER A 70 7.31 -6.28 -5.71
N GLY A 71 7.79 -5.04 -5.67
CA GLY A 71 9.18 -4.70 -5.48
C GLY A 71 9.57 -4.43 -4.03
N GLY A 72 8.70 -3.89 -3.19
CA GLY A 72 9.09 -3.38 -1.87
C GLY A 72 9.53 -4.47 -0.89
N THR A 73 10.63 -4.19 -0.19
CA THR A 73 11.10 -4.98 0.96
C THR A 73 11.47 -4.06 2.11
N LEU A 74 11.29 -4.55 3.32
CA LEU A 74 11.68 -3.89 4.57
C LEU A 74 12.86 -4.63 5.19
N SER A 75 13.62 -3.96 6.05
CA SER A 75 14.61 -4.63 6.91
C SER A 75 13.91 -5.54 7.92
N HIS A 76 14.64 -6.51 8.47
CA HIS A 76 14.06 -7.36 9.52
C HIS A 76 13.61 -6.53 10.74
N GLU A 77 14.41 -5.56 11.17
CA GLU A 77 14.05 -4.63 12.26
C GLU A 77 12.72 -3.91 11.98
N GLN A 78 12.52 -3.41 10.76
CA GLN A 78 11.29 -2.72 10.40
C GLN A 78 10.07 -3.66 10.32
N ILE A 79 10.25 -4.92 9.93
CA ILE A 79 9.19 -5.95 9.98
C ILE A 79 8.74 -6.17 11.43
N ILE A 80 9.68 -6.24 12.38
CA ILE A 80 9.36 -6.40 13.80
C ILE A 80 8.56 -5.20 14.33
N GLU A 81 8.98 -3.96 14.02
CA GLU A 81 8.22 -2.76 14.43
C GLU A 81 6.82 -2.73 13.78
N LEU A 82 6.69 -3.11 12.52
CA LEU A 82 5.40 -3.20 11.82
C LEU A 82 4.47 -4.22 12.47
N ALA A 83 4.94 -5.45 12.69
CA ALA A 83 4.14 -6.50 13.29
C ALA A 83 3.65 -6.09 14.70
N ILE A 84 4.55 -5.59 15.54
CA ILE A 84 4.17 -5.17 16.90
C ILE A 84 3.25 -3.94 16.86
N GLY A 85 3.47 -3.00 15.94
CA GLY A 85 2.60 -1.83 15.77
C GLY A 85 1.18 -2.21 15.37
N LEU A 86 1.03 -3.17 14.44
CA LEU A 86 -0.27 -3.73 14.06
C LEU A 86 -0.95 -4.44 15.24
N GLU A 87 -0.22 -5.28 15.99
CA GLU A 87 -0.73 -5.92 17.19
C GLU A 87 -1.22 -4.89 18.23
N MET A 88 -0.44 -3.85 18.49
CA MET A 88 -0.77 -2.76 19.41
C MET A 88 -1.95 -1.90 18.94
N SER A 89 -2.18 -1.83 17.61
CA SER A 89 -3.30 -1.08 17.05
C SER A 89 -4.66 -1.68 17.43
N GLY A 90 -4.73 -2.99 17.67
CA GLY A 90 -6.00 -3.70 17.89
C GLY A 90 -6.92 -3.72 16.67
N GLN A 91 -6.52 -3.11 15.55
CA GLN A 91 -7.27 -3.10 14.30
C GLN A 91 -7.18 -4.44 13.60
N ARG A 92 -8.20 -4.77 12.81
CA ARG A 92 -8.12 -5.94 11.93
C ARG A 92 -7.20 -5.61 10.77
N PHE A 93 -6.35 -6.54 10.39
CA PHE A 93 -5.38 -6.30 9.33
C PHE A 93 -5.21 -7.49 8.40
N LEU A 94 -4.88 -7.18 7.15
CA LEU A 94 -4.43 -8.14 6.16
C LEU A 94 -3.05 -7.69 5.67
N LEU A 95 -2.00 -8.40 6.08
CA LEU A 95 -0.61 -8.06 5.80
C LEU A 95 -0.03 -8.99 4.73
N VAL A 96 0.48 -8.41 3.64
CA VAL A 96 1.33 -9.12 2.69
C VAL A 96 2.78 -8.94 3.09
N ILE A 97 3.44 -10.03 3.49
CA ILE A 97 4.83 -10.01 3.96
C ILE A 97 5.77 -10.67 2.95
N ARG A 98 6.97 -10.10 2.82
CA ARG A 98 8.07 -10.61 1.99
C ARG A 98 9.29 -10.83 2.86
N CYS A 99 10.20 -11.71 2.43
CA CYS A 99 11.48 -11.88 3.12
C CYS A 99 12.21 -10.53 3.22
N PRO A 100 12.82 -10.22 4.38
CA PRO A 100 13.51 -8.95 4.58
C PRO A 100 14.71 -8.83 3.65
N ASN A 101 15.13 -7.59 3.43
CA ASN A 101 16.37 -7.28 2.73
C ASN A 101 17.22 -6.32 3.57
N ASP A 102 18.14 -6.86 4.35
CA ASP A 102 19.01 -6.06 5.23
C ASP A 102 20.17 -5.38 4.48
N ARG A 103 20.37 -5.70 3.19
CA ARG A 103 21.47 -5.12 2.38
C ARG A 103 21.09 -3.80 1.71
N ILE A 104 19.81 -3.60 1.43
CA ILE A 104 19.30 -2.38 0.80
C ILE A 104 18.06 -1.94 1.58
N PRO A 105 18.13 -0.86 2.36
CA PRO A 105 16.94 -0.19 2.84
C PRO A 105 16.10 0.16 1.61
N ASN A 106 14.92 -0.43 1.45
CA ASN A 106 14.03 -0.28 0.29
C ASN A 106 14.44 -1.05 -0.98
N GLY A 107 14.98 -2.26 -0.86
CA GLY A 107 15.38 -3.10 -1.99
C GLY A 107 14.21 -3.67 -2.82
N THR A 108 14.51 -4.08 -4.06
CA THR A 108 13.56 -4.70 -5.01
C THR A 108 13.53 -6.23 -4.89
N TYR A 109 12.36 -6.86 -4.71
CA TYR A 109 12.18 -8.31 -4.51
C TYR A 109 12.46 -9.20 -5.74
N PHE A 110 12.89 -8.65 -6.88
CA PHE A 110 12.94 -9.38 -8.16
C PHE A 110 13.96 -10.56 -8.22
N ASN A 111 14.66 -10.91 -7.13
CA ASN A 111 15.72 -11.94 -7.19
C ASN A 111 15.89 -12.87 -5.98
N ASN A 112 15.00 -12.92 -4.99
CA ASN A 112 15.19 -13.85 -3.88
C ASN A 112 14.64 -15.26 -4.18
N LYS A 113 15.48 -16.07 -4.84
CA LYS A 113 15.41 -17.54 -4.88
C LYS A 113 15.85 -18.19 -3.55
N ASN A 114 15.52 -17.60 -2.41
CA ASN A 114 15.82 -18.22 -1.12
C ASN A 114 14.57 -18.90 -0.58
N SER A 115 14.71 -20.18 -0.25
CA SER A 115 13.69 -21.11 0.24
C SER A 115 13.14 -20.79 1.65
N THR A 116 13.29 -19.56 2.11
CA THR A 116 12.88 -19.14 3.45
C THR A 116 11.45 -18.62 3.42
N ASN A 117 10.63 -19.04 4.39
CA ASN A 117 9.26 -18.60 4.51
C ASN A 117 9.22 -17.17 5.09
N PRO A 118 8.59 -16.18 4.42
CA PRO A 118 8.44 -14.83 4.95
C PRO A 118 7.85 -14.75 6.36
N LEU A 119 7.04 -15.73 6.76
CA LEU A 119 6.42 -15.79 8.08
C LEU A 119 7.43 -16.04 9.22
N ASP A 120 8.59 -16.62 8.93
CA ASP A 120 9.63 -16.93 9.93
C ASP A 120 10.29 -15.65 10.48
N PHE A 121 10.11 -14.51 9.82
CA PHE A 121 10.65 -13.21 10.22
C PHE A 121 9.71 -12.40 11.12
N LEU A 122 8.55 -12.95 11.45
CA LEU A 122 7.61 -12.32 12.38
C LEU A 122 8.05 -12.56 13.83
N PRO A 123 7.64 -11.69 14.78
CA PRO A 123 7.88 -11.93 16.20
C PRO A 123 7.31 -13.29 16.63
N ILE A 124 8.04 -14.01 17.50
CA ILE A 124 7.62 -15.32 18.00
C ILE A 124 6.20 -15.23 18.58
N GLY A 125 5.31 -16.12 18.12
CA GLY A 125 3.92 -16.19 18.56
C GLY A 125 2.98 -15.12 17.99
N PHE A 126 3.45 -14.24 17.10
CA PHE A 126 2.64 -13.16 16.52
C PHE A 126 1.35 -13.67 15.84
N LEU A 127 1.44 -14.74 15.04
CA LEU A 127 0.28 -15.30 14.34
C LEU A 127 -0.78 -15.83 15.32
N GLU A 128 -0.36 -16.43 16.44
CA GLU A 128 -1.29 -16.91 17.47
C GLU A 128 -1.91 -15.74 18.25
N ARG A 129 -1.11 -14.73 18.63
CA ARG A 129 -1.63 -13.57 19.37
C ARG A 129 -2.59 -12.71 18.56
N THR A 130 -2.42 -12.67 17.24
CA THR A 130 -3.27 -11.88 16.33
C THR A 130 -4.36 -12.71 15.66
N LYS A 131 -4.50 -13.98 16.03
CA LYS A 131 -5.51 -14.88 15.46
C LYS A 131 -6.91 -14.31 15.60
N GLY A 132 -7.61 -14.20 14.46
CA GLY A 132 -8.97 -13.63 14.40
C GLY A 132 -9.02 -12.13 14.14
N LEU A 133 -7.93 -11.38 14.38
CA LEU A 133 -7.81 -9.97 14.02
C LEU A 133 -6.93 -9.78 12.78
N GLY A 134 -5.87 -10.56 12.65
CA GLY A 134 -4.89 -10.49 11.57
C GLY A 134 -4.92 -11.69 10.64
N LEU A 135 -4.76 -11.44 9.34
CA LEU A 135 -4.34 -12.43 8.35
C LEU A 135 -3.01 -12.01 7.74
N VAL A 136 -2.04 -12.92 7.66
CA VAL A 136 -0.74 -12.67 7.05
C VAL A 136 -0.56 -13.59 5.85
N LEU A 137 -0.27 -13.00 4.68
CA LEU A 137 -0.04 -13.70 3.43
C LEU A 137 1.42 -13.57 3.00
N PRO A 138 2.13 -14.68 2.75
CA PRO A 138 3.48 -14.62 2.22
C PRO A 138 3.46 -14.22 0.74
N ASN A 139 4.34 -13.29 0.38
CA ASN A 139 4.69 -12.85 -0.97
C ASN A 139 3.61 -12.13 -1.79
N TRP A 140 2.34 -12.53 -1.74
CA TRP A 140 1.36 -11.99 -2.67
C TRP A 140 -0.08 -12.05 -2.14
N ALA A 141 -0.89 -11.11 -2.60
CA ALA A 141 -2.34 -11.09 -2.41
C ALA A 141 -3.04 -10.56 -3.68
N PRO A 142 -4.30 -10.93 -3.89
CA PRO A 142 -5.16 -10.41 -4.96
C PRO A 142 -5.55 -8.95 -4.69
N GLN A 143 -4.60 -8.03 -4.81
CA GLN A 143 -4.70 -6.65 -4.30
C GLN A 143 -5.96 -5.92 -4.76
N VAL A 144 -6.34 -6.03 -6.03
CA VAL A 144 -7.56 -5.38 -6.54
C VAL A 144 -8.81 -5.93 -5.90
N GLN A 145 -8.91 -7.26 -5.75
CA GLN A 145 -10.05 -7.90 -5.08
C GLN A 145 -10.08 -7.56 -3.58
N VAL A 146 -8.93 -7.48 -2.93
CA VAL A 146 -8.83 -7.04 -1.52
C VAL A 146 -9.31 -5.60 -1.37
N LEU A 147 -8.79 -4.67 -2.18
CA LEU A 147 -9.17 -3.26 -2.13
C LEU A 147 -10.64 -3.03 -2.49
N SER A 148 -11.20 -3.84 -3.40
CA SER A 148 -12.62 -3.79 -3.76
C SER A 148 -13.54 -4.42 -2.72
N HIS A 149 -12.99 -5.09 -1.70
CA HIS A 149 -13.78 -5.82 -0.71
C HIS A 149 -14.39 -4.87 0.31
N VAL A 150 -15.69 -5.01 0.59
CA VAL A 150 -16.45 -4.11 1.48
C VAL A 150 -15.91 -4.02 2.91
N SER A 151 -15.19 -5.06 3.36
CA SER A 151 -14.56 -5.09 4.69
C SER A 151 -13.28 -4.29 4.79
N VAL A 152 -12.65 -3.92 3.68
CA VAL A 152 -11.43 -3.10 3.69
C VAL A 152 -11.81 -1.63 3.89
N GLY A 153 -11.21 -1.01 4.91
CA GLY A 153 -11.44 0.39 5.26
C GLY A 153 -10.21 1.29 5.07
N GLY A 154 -9.04 0.71 4.84
CA GLY A 154 -7.82 1.49 4.65
C GLY A 154 -6.69 0.69 4.01
N PHE A 155 -5.70 1.38 3.45
CA PHE A 155 -4.57 0.76 2.77
C PHE A 155 -3.24 1.43 3.13
N LEU A 156 -2.38 0.72 3.86
CA LEU A 156 -0.98 1.09 4.04
C LEU A 156 -0.17 0.62 2.82
N THR A 157 0.36 1.59 2.07
CA THR A 157 0.94 1.35 0.75
C THR A 157 2.30 2.01 0.58
N HIS A 158 3.16 1.35 -0.19
CA HIS A 158 4.40 1.91 -0.72
C HIS A 158 4.23 3.08 -1.71
N CYS A 159 3.00 3.48 -2.04
CA CYS A 159 2.72 4.62 -2.94
C CYS A 159 3.22 4.42 -4.39
N GLY A 160 3.35 3.18 -4.86
CA GLY A 160 3.56 2.91 -6.28
C GLY A 160 2.31 3.31 -7.08
N TRP A 161 2.48 3.93 -8.25
CA TRP A 161 1.38 4.55 -8.99
C TRP A 161 0.20 3.60 -9.27
N ASN A 162 0.46 2.35 -9.66
CA ASN A 162 -0.61 1.37 -9.88
C ASN A 162 -1.43 1.09 -8.60
N SER A 163 -0.77 0.93 -7.45
CA SER A 163 -1.44 0.73 -6.17
C SER A 163 -2.28 1.93 -5.74
N ILE A 164 -1.82 3.14 -6.08
CA ILE A 164 -2.58 4.38 -5.84
C ILE A 164 -3.85 4.36 -6.68
N LEU A 165 -3.74 4.13 -7.99
CA LEU A 165 -4.90 4.11 -8.88
C LEU A 165 -5.92 3.04 -8.48
N GLU A 166 -5.47 1.85 -8.08
CA GLU A 166 -6.33 0.78 -7.56
C GLU A 166 -7.08 1.24 -6.30
N SER A 167 -6.41 1.92 -5.37
CA SER A 167 -7.05 2.45 -4.15
C SER A 167 -8.06 3.57 -4.46
N VAL A 168 -7.71 4.48 -5.36
CA VAL A 168 -8.57 5.58 -5.81
C VAL A 168 -9.85 5.04 -6.45
N VAL A 169 -9.74 4.03 -7.32
CA VAL A 169 -10.90 3.39 -7.95
C VAL A 169 -11.80 2.70 -6.91
N CYS A 170 -11.22 2.15 -5.84
CA CYS A 170 -11.98 1.49 -4.78
C CYS A 170 -12.47 2.45 -3.68
N GLY A 171 -12.05 3.71 -3.69
CA GLY A 171 -12.38 4.68 -2.65
C GLY A 171 -11.80 4.34 -1.27
N VAL A 172 -10.60 3.72 -1.23
CA VAL A 172 -9.94 3.31 0.03
C VAL A 172 -8.89 4.35 0.44
N PRO A 173 -8.96 4.93 1.65
CA PRO A 173 -7.99 5.90 2.15
C PRO A 173 -6.64 5.24 2.49
N LEU A 174 -5.58 6.04 2.54
CA LEU A 174 -4.21 5.53 2.53
C LEU A 174 -3.40 5.86 3.78
N ILE A 175 -2.44 5.01 4.12
CA ILE A 175 -1.24 5.40 4.87
C ILE A 175 -0.07 5.33 3.91
N ALA A 176 0.59 6.47 3.70
CA ALA A 176 1.66 6.58 2.73
C ALA A 176 3.01 6.17 3.34
N TRP A 177 3.61 5.11 2.79
CA TRP A 177 4.91 4.59 3.21
C TRP A 177 5.86 4.37 2.02
N PRO A 178 6.33 5.44 1.36
CA PRO A 178 7.14 5.33 0.14
C PRO A 178 8.51 4.70 0.39
N LEU A 179 8.97 3.88 -0.55
CA LEU A 179 10.22 3.12 -0.45
C LEU A 179 11.26 3.55 -1.52
N PHE A 180 10.90 3.48 -2.80
CA PHE A 180 11.82 3.66 -3.93
C PHE A 180 11.17 4.40 -5.12
N ALA A 181 11.94 4.62 -6.18
CA ALA A 181 11.50 5.34 -7.38
C ALA A 181 10.82 6.69 -7.05
N GLU A 182 9.71 7.00 -7.71
CA GLU A 182 8.95 8.24 -7.54
C GLU A 182 7.94 8.21 -6.38
N GLN A 183 7.90 7.11 -5.60
CA GLN A 183 6.90 6.91 -4.54
C GLN A 183 6.87 8.04 -3.52
N ARG A 184 8.01 8.68 -3.23
CA ARG A 184 8.07 9.84 -2.33
C ARG A 184 7.33 11.05 -2.90
N THR A 185 7.46 11.30 -4.19
CA THR A 185 6.70 12.35 -4.89
C THR A 185 5.22 12.02 -4.85
N ASN A 186 4.85 10.77 -5.15
CA ASN A 186 3.46 10.33 -5.08
C ASN A 186 2.88 10.48 -3.67
N ALA A 187 3.63 10.14 -2.63
CA ALA A 187 3.21 10.29 -1.24
C ALA A 187 2.95 11.76 -0.88
N VAL A 188 3.80 12.69 -1.33
CA VAL A 188 3.57 14.14 -1.11
C VAL A 188 2.26 14.59 -1.74
N MET A 189 2.01 14.23 -3.00
CA MET A 189 0.76 14.55 -3.70
C MET A 189 -0.47 13.98 -2.95
N LEU A 190 -0.40 12.74 -2.49
CA LEU A 190 -1.52 12.11 -1.77
C LEU A 190 -1.83 12.77 -0.42
N ILE A 191 -0.79 13.21 0.29
CA ILE A 191 -0.90 13.80 1.64
C ILE A 191 -1.27 15.29 1.57
N GLU A 192 -0.53 16.06 0.77
CA GLU A 192 -0.60 17.52 0.78
C GLU A 192 -1.66 18.05 -0.20
N ASP A 193 -1.72 17.48 -1.41
CA ASP A 193 -2.60 17.99 -2.48
C ASP A 193 -3.99 17.35 -2.39
N LEU A 194 -4.05 16.01 -2.38
CA LEU A 194 -5.31 15.27 -2.42
C LEU A 194 -5.92 15.03 -1.04
N LYS A 195 -5.11 15.05 0.03
CA LYS A 195 -5.54 14.80 1.42
C LYS A 195 -6.30 13.49 1.61
N VAL A 196 -5.86 12.44 0.91
CA VAL A 196 -6.43 11.08 0.98
C VAL A 196 -5.50 10.09 1.69
N ALA A 197 -4.39 10.58 2.25
CA ALA A 197 -3.38 9.75 2.89
C ALA A 197 -2.84 10.37 4.19
N LEU A 198 -2.63 9.53 5.20
CA LEU A 198 -1.88 9.89 6.40
C LEU A 198 -0.37 9.63 6.22
N ARG A 199 0.44 10.47 6.86
CA ARG A 199 1.92 10.38 6.85
C ARG A 199 2.42 9.66 8.10
N LEU A 200 3.38 8.77 7.91
CA LEU A 200 4.14 8.18 9.01
C LEU A 200 5.36 9.02 9.38
N LYS A 201 5.61 9.16 10.69
CA LYS A 201 6.85 9.74 11.21
C LYS A 201 7.96 8.70 11.23
N ILE A 202 9.03 9.01 10.51
CA ILE A 202 10.25 8.20 10.46
C ILE A 202 11.23 8.76 11.49
N ARG A 203 11.83 7.90 12.31
CA ARG A 203 12.89 8.29 13.26
C ARG A 203 14.19 8.64 12.50
N ASP A 204 15.12 9.29 13.18
CA ASP A 204 16.42 9.68 12.61
C ASP A 204 17.23 8.51 12.04
N ASN A 205 17.02 7.29 12.56
CA ASN A 205 17.66 6.07 12.07
C ASN A 205 16.96 5.44 10.84
N GLY A 206 15.92 6.09 10.30
CA GLY A 206 15.17 5.60 9.14
C GLY A 206 14.08 4.57 9.46
N ILE A 207 13.85 4.23 10.73
CA ILE A 207 12.84 3.27 11.17
C ILE A 207 11.55 4.00 11.58
N VAL A 208 10.40 3.48 11.14
CA VAL A 208 9.09 3.85 11.67
C VAL A 208 8.81 2.96 12.88
N GLY A 209 8.67 3.57 14.06
CA GLY A 209 8.46 2.83 15.30
C GLY A 209 7.05 2.27 15.45
N ARG A 210 6.91 1.14 16.15
CA ARG A 210 5.64 0.46 16.44
C ARG A 210 4.55 1.36 17.03
N SER A 211 4.93 2.34 17.87
CA SER A 211 3.98 3.28 18.46
C SER A 211 3.38 4.22 17.41
N GLU A 212 4.20 4.70 16.48
CA GLU A 212 3.73 5.52 15.36
C GLU A 212 2.79 4.70 14.46
N ILE A 213 3.19 3.48 14.12
CA ILE A 213 2.37 2.57 13.31
C ILE A 213 1.01 2.33 13.98
N SER A 214 1.02 2.01 15.28
CA SER A 214 -0.21 1.78 16.05
C SER A 214 -1.13 3.00 16.05
N VAL A 215 -0.57 4.20 16.23
CA VAL A 215 -1.34 5.46 16.26
C VAL A 215 -1.92 5.76 14.88
N VAL A 216 -1.11 5.75 13.82
CA VAL A 216 -1.58 6.13 12.48
C VAL A 216 -2.56 5.10 11.91
N VAL A 217 -2.38 3.81 12.22
CA VAL A 217 -3.36 2.77 11.86
C VAL A 217 -4.70 2.99 12.58
N LYS A 218 -4.69 3.32 13.88
CA LYS A 218 -5.92 3.67 14.60
C LYS A 218 -6.57 4.94 14.04
N GLU A 219 -5.78 5.97 13.77
CA GLU A 219 -6.28 7.24 13.26
C GLU A 219 -6.97 7.07 11.90
N LEU A 220 -6.37 6.30 10.98
CA LEU A 220 -7.00 6.02 9.69
C LEU A 220 -8.32 5.25 9.84
N MET A 221 -8.37 4.26 10.74
CA MET A 221 -9.49 3.31 10.81
C MET A 221 -10.65 3.79 11.70
N GLU A 222 -10.38 4.60 12.72
CA GLU A 222 -11.35 5.01 13.73
C GLU A 222 -11.39 6.53 13.96
N GLY A 223 -10.30 7.23 13.62
CA GLY A 223 -10.12 8.66 13.86
C GLY A 223 -10.94 9.55 12.93
N GLU A 224 -10.96 10.84 13.24
CA GLU A 224 -11.66 11.84 12.42
C GLU A 224 -10.84 12.23 11.19
N GLU A 225 -9.50 12.15 11.24
CA GLU A 225 -8.66 12.40 10.06
C GLU A 225 -8.74 11.27 9.02
N GLY A 226 -9.18 10.07 9.44
CA GLY A 226 -9.36 8.91 8.56
C GLY A 226 -10.72 8.80 7.86
N LYS A 227 -11.71 9.61 8.27
CA LYS A 227 -13.07 9.64 7.71
C LYS A 227 -13.21 10.69 6.61
#